data_AF-A0AA36HXS9-F1
#
_entry.id   AF-A0AA36HXS9-F1
#
_cell.length_a   1.000
_cell.length_b   1.000
_cell.length_c   1.000
_cell.angle_alpha   90.00
_cell.angle_beta   90.00
_cell.angle_gamma   90.00
#
_symmetry.space_group_name_H-M   'P 1'
#
loop_
_entity.id
_entity.type
_entity.pdbx_description
1 polymer ?
#
loop_
_entity_poly.entity_id
_entity_poly.type
_entity_poly.pdbx_seq_one_letter_code
_entity_poly.pdbx_strand_id
1 'polypeptide(L)'
;MADSPLRWLFFGCGAVGGYFGARLAESGQKVSFMVRKQTRRAIATNGVQVQSISGNVHVPRDKLDQVIDTENLDRQKKFEADVIVLACKAWEVDNCLRMCEPWCGANTLVLPLQNGVDGLSRVRAIVTSWGRGRPLVGWCNIVAAIQDPGLIKHWAANPPAVYFGEFEGEAAPSTKQLETIFAGCKGVAAHLESDALSKCWEKFSFICATTAVQATTGPSATQDLIPQVPELLTMWRSAMQEIMAVAHSHGINYQEEWIEKRIPVLREAVGATTSCSRDLWAGRPSELEDLLGSAHRLGEANGIPTPVISTCYRSLGMRDSLARRACKLPIYPMLEGQKILGTICNHRGQQLPADRTLVQKKAEEYLRPEWFVCPMTSTIPSGGNCEVPEGVQMIWEAELGVVISHRCENVSVEEAMGYVGGYCMVLDMTGGNLGFESMKYGHSWTRNKCQNTFKPVGSFIPADELPRPESARIICRVNGKTVANDELSKMKFSIAQQVADASELTPLQRGDVLLTGAGSLGLLNVGDFVEGLIEGMDETYTVTTQLVPAPKRARLNSAKL
;
A
#
# COMPACT_ATOMS: atom_id res chain seq x y z
N MET A 1 45.02 -17.30 -13.17
CA MET A 1 44.89 -15.84 -13.33
C MET A 1 43.58 -15.47 -12.67
N ALA A 2 43.54 -14.49 -11.75
CA ALA A 2 42.25 -14.06 -11.21
C ALA A 2 41.47 -13.39 -12.35
N ASP A 3 40.30 -13.94 -12.71
CA ASP A 3 39.44 -13.34 -13.74
C ASP A 3 39.14 -11.88 -13.36
N SER A 4 39.20 -10.99 -14.34
CA SER A 4 38.89 -9.56 -14.13
C SER A 4 37.44 -9.39 -13.65
N PRO A 5 37.15 -8.45 -12.73
CA PRO A 5 35.80 -8.24 -12.24
C PRO A 5 34.85 -7.84 -13.37
N LEU A 6 33.69 -8.49 -13.43
CA LEU A 6 32.64 -8.21 -14.40
C LEU A 6 31.95 -6.88 -14.08
N ARG A 7 31.40 -6.24 -15.12
CA ARG A 7 30.55 -5.06 -15.05
C ARG A 7 29.08 -5.45 -15.00
N TRP A 8 28.45 -5.19 -13.85
CA TRP A 8 27.06 -5.49 -13.58
C TRP A 8 26.24 -4.21 -13.66
N LEU A 9 25.12 -4.26 -14.39
CA LEU A 9 24.12 -3.20 -14.41
C LEU A 9 22.84 -3.70 -13.77
N PHE A 10 22.51 -3.19 -12.59
CA PHE A 10 21.23 -3.45 -11.93
C PHE A 10 20.22 -2.38 -12.31
N PHE A 11 19.11 -2.78 -12.91
CA PHE A 11 17.97 -1.88 -13.06
C PHE A 11 17.17 -1.86 -11.76
N GLY A 12 17.24 -0.74 -11.06
CA GLY A 12 16.67 -0.54 -9.73
C GLY A 12 17.60 -0.98 -8.60
N CYS A 13 17.58 -0.21 -7.51
CA CYS A 13 18.16 -0.54 -6.22
C CYS A 13 17.03 -0.79 -5.20
N GLY A 14 16.07 -1.63 -5.60
CA GLY A 14 14.98 -2.08 -4.73
C GLY A 14 15.42 -3.18 -3.77
N ALA A 15 14.48 -3.89 -3.14
CA ALA A 15 14.82 -4.94 -2.17
C ALA A 15 15.73 -6.04 -2.75
N VAL A 16 15.38 -6.57 -3.94
CA VAL A 16 16.16 -7.62 -4.64
C VAL A 16 17.46 -7.05 -5.19
N GLY A 17 17.37 -6.01 -6.03
CA GLY A 17 18.54 -5.44 -6.71
C GLY A 17 19.55 -4.82 -5.76
N GLY A 18 19.08 -4.13 -4.72
CA GLY A 18 19.92 -3.55 -3.68
C GLY A 18 20.65 -4.60 -2.85
N TYR A 19 20.00 -5.71 -2.49
CA TYR A 19 20.66 -6.80 -1.77
C TYR A 19 21.76 -7.47 -2.61
N PHE A 20 21.40 -8.01 -3.79
CA PHE A 20 22.36 -8.76 -4.61
C PHE A 20 23.44 -7.85 -5.21
N GLY A 21 23.08 -6.63 -5.62
CA GLY A 21 24.05 -5.66 -6.13
C GLY A 21 25.03 -5.20 -5.05
N ALA A 22 24.59 -4.98 -3.81
CA ALA A 22 25.51 -4.64 -2.72
C ALA A 22 26.47 -5.79 -2.40
N ARG A 23 26.00 -7.05 -2.43
CA ARG A 23 26.83 -8.24 -2.21
C ARG A 23 27.88 -8.45 -3.30
N LEU A 24 27.54 -8.20 -4.55
CA LEU A 24 28.50 -8.23 -5.66
C LEU A 24 29.53 -7.10 -5.56
N ALA A 25 29.11 -5.90 -5.16
CA ALA A 25 30.04 -4.79 -4.95
C ALA A 25 30.98 -5.06 -3.76
N GLU A 26 30.48 -5.66 -2.67
CA GLU A 26 31.27 -6.12 -1.53
C GLU A 26 32.33 -7.15 -1.94
N SER A 27 32.03 -8.04 -2.88
CA SER A 27 32.98 -9.03 -3.41
C SER A 27 33.97 -8.48 -4.46
N GLY A 28 33.88 -7.18 -4.79
CA GLY A 28 34.81 -6.50 -5.70
C GLY A 28 34.40 -6.46 -7.16
N GLN A 29 33.17 -6.85 -7.50
CA GLN A 29 32.63 -6.68 -8.86
C GLN A 29 32.34 -5.20 -9.18
N LYS A 30 32.34 -4.83 -10.46
CA LYS A 30 32.02 -3.46 -10.89
C LYS A 30 30.51 -3.30 -11.03
N VAL A 31 29.86 -2.85 -9.97
CA VAL A 31 28.39 -2.73 -9.92
C VAL A 31 27.94 -1.31 -10.23
N SER A 32 27.03 -1.19 -11.19
CA SER A 32 26.28 0.02 -11.51
C SER A 32 24.80 -0.14 -11.22
N PHE A 33 24.16 0.91 -10.70
CA PHE A 33 22.72 0.94 -10.46
C PHE A 33 22.05 1.99 -11.34
N MET A 34 21.01 1.60 -12.08
CA MET A 34 20.11 2.52 -12.77
C MET A 34 18.88 2.78 -11.90
N VAL A 35 18.71 4.02 -11.43
CA VAL A 35 17.75 4.37 -10.36
C VAL A 35 17.09 5.72 -10.59
N ARG A 36 15.91 5.89 -9.99
CA ARG A 36 15.17 7.16 -9.96
C ARG A 36 15.85 8.20 -9.06
N LYS A 37 15.50 9.47 -9.26
CA LYS A 37 16.11 10.64 -8.60
C LYS A 37 16.25 10.51 -7.07
N GLN A 38 15.22 10.03 -6.37
CA GLN A 38 15.22 9.91 -4.91
C GLN A 38 16.27 8.89 -4.43
N THR A 39 16.27 7.69 -4.98
CA THR A 39 17.24 6.64 -4.64
C THR A 39 18.65 7.03 -5.06
N ARG A 40 18.81 7.68 -6.22
CA ARG A 40 20.10 8.23 -6.66
C ARG A 40 20.70 9.18 -5.64
N ARG A 41 19.90 10.12 -5.12
CA ARG A 41 20.33 11.07 -4.08
C ARG A 41 20.77 10.34 -2.82
N ALA A 42 20.00 9.35 -2.38
CA ALA A 42 20.32 8.59 -1.18
C ALA A 42 21.62 7.78 -1.34
N ILE A 43 21.83 7.11 -2.49
CA ILE A 43 23.09 6.41 -2.77
C ILE A 43 24.27 7.37 -2.82
N ALA A 44 24.09 8.57 -3.38
CA ALA A 44 25.15 9.58 -3.42
C ALA A 44 25.57 10.06 -2.03
N THR A 45 24.64 10.16 -1.07
CA THR A 45 24.93 10.62 0.30
C THR A 45 25.38 9.48 1.21
N ASN A 46 24.69 8.35 1.17
CA ASN A 46 24.79 7.30 2.18
C ASN A 46 25.36 5.97 1.64
N GLY A 47 25.61 5.86 0.34
CA GLY A 47 25.90 4.59 -0.32
C GLY A 47 24.68 3.65 -0.37
N VAL A 48 24.92 2.39 -0.71
CA VAL A 48 23.91 1.32 -0.60
C VAL A 48 24.14 0.58 0.71
N GLN A 49 23.09 0.42 1.50
CA GLN A 49 23.14 -0.22 2.81
C GLN A 49 22.20 -1.42 2.86
N VAL A 50 22.66 -2.51 3.47
CA VAL A 50 21.87 -3.71 3.69
C VAL A 50 21.95 -4.07 5.17
N GLN A 51 20.81 -4.03 5.86
CA GLN A 51 20.61 -4.61 7.18
C GLN A 51 20.10 -6.04 6.99
N SER A 52 20.90 -7.04 7.35
CA SER A 52 20.64 -8.43 6.99
C SER A 52 20.95 -9.38 8.13
N ILE A 53 20.05 -10.36 8.30
CA ILE A 53 20.30 -11.53 9.16
C ILE A 53 21.50 -12.39 8.70
N SER A 54 21.96 -12.20 7.46
CA SER A 54 23.17 -12.81 6.89
C SER A 54 24.41 -11.89 7.03
N GLY A 55 24.34 -10.88 7.90
CA GLY A 55 25.39 -9.87 8.14
C GLY A 55 25.20 -8.62 7.30
N ASN A 56 25.39 -7.45 7.93
CA ASN A 56 25.18 -6.15 7.31
C ASN A 56 26.23 -5.84 6.22
N VAL A 57 25.84 -4.99 5.26
CA VAL A 57 26.71 -4.49 4.18
C VAL A 57 26.54 -2.99 4.07
N HIS A 58 27.65 -2.29 3.83
CA HIS A 58 27.65 -0.90 3.40
C HIS A 58 28.58 -0.75 2.22
N VAL A 59 28.04 -0.30 1.09
CA VAL A 59 28.79 -0.01 -0.13
C VAL A 59 28.77 1.50 -0.35
N PRO A 60 29.87 2.20 0.01
CA PRO A 60 30.04 3.62 -0.28
C PRO A 60 29.92 3.94 -1.77
N ARG A 61 29.52 5.17 -2.10
CA ARG A 61 29.31 5.60 -3.49
C ARG A 61 30.56 5.40 -4.36
N ASP A 62 31.75 5.66 -3.85
CA ASP A 62 33.04 5.52 -4.55
C ASP A 62 33.43 4.06 -4.85
N LYS A 63 32.78 3.09 -4.21
CA LYS A 63 32.93 1.65 -4.51
C LYS A 63 32.00 1.17 -5.62
N LEU A 64 31.02 1.97 -6.03
CA LEU A 64 30.15 1.67 -7.16
C LEU A 64 30.77 2.23 -8.46
N ASP A 65 30.62 1.49 -9.56
CA ASP A 65 31.09 1.91 -10.87
C ASP A 65 30.29 3.13 -11.36
N GLN A 66 28.97 3.00 -11.52
CA GLN A 66 28.08 4.12 -11.85
C GLN A 66 26.75 4.10 -11.10
N VAL A 67 26.16 5.29 -10.88
CA VAL A 67 24.78 5.45 -10.43
C VAL A 67 24.04 6.28 -11.48
N ILE A 68 23.35 5.57 -12.35
CA ILE A 68 22.76 6.04 -13.60
C ILE A 68 21.36 6.60 -13.31
N ASP A 69 21.12 7.82 -13.76
CA ASP A 69 19.83 8.49 -13.60
C ASP A 69 18.86 8.09 -14.72
N THR A 70 17.74 7.49 -14.33
CA THR A 70 16.66 7.10 -15.24
C THR A 70 16.03 8.27 -15.99
N GLU A 71 16.11 9.49 -15.45
CA GLU A 71 15.49 10.69 -16.05
C GLU A 71 16.41 11.39 -17.05
N ASN A 72 17.69 11.01 -17.12
CA ASN A 72 18.72 11.72 -17.91
C ASN A 72 19.68 10.76 -18.63
N LEU A 73 19.14 9.68 -19.22
CA LEU A 73 19.93 8.58 -19.80
C LEU A 73 20.92 9.03 -20.88
N ASP A 74 20.54 9.97 -21.74
CA ASP A 74 21.40 10.45 -22.84
C ASP A 74 22.68 11.15 -22.37
N ARG A 75 22.67 11.67 -21.14
CA ARG A 75 23.82 12.35 -20.52
C ARG A 75 24.71 11.40 -19.71
N GLN A 76 24.34 10.13 -19.59
CA GLN A 76 25.08 9.15 -18.80
C GLN A 76 26.20 8.52 -19.64
N LYS A 77 27.35 8.24 -19.00
CA LYS A 77 28.47 7.57 -19.67
C LYS A 77 28.13 6.11 -19.92
N LYS A 78 27.87 5.77 -21.18
CA LYS A 78 27.58 4.40 -21.60
C LYS A 78 28.82 3.51 -21.46
N PHE A 79 28.58 2.24 -21.14
CA PHE A 79 29.57 1.17 -21.14
C PHE A 79 28.88 -0.14 -21.52
N GLU A 80 29.64 -1.11 -22.01
CA GLU A 80 29.12 -2.45 -22.25
C GLU A 80 29.11 -3.23 -20.93
N ALA A 81 27.92 -3.57 -20.46
CA ALA A 81 27.75 -4.42 -19.29
C ALA A 81 28.07 -5.88 -19.65
N ASP A 82 28.69 -6.61 -18.74
CA ASP A 82 28.83 -8.07 -18.88
C ASP A 82 27.52 -8.75 -18.46
N VAL A 83 26.84 -8.20 -17.45
CA VAL A 83 25.53 -8.68 -16.96
C VAL A 83 24.59 -7.51 -16.71
N ILE A 84 23.38 -7.58 -17.24
CA ILE A 84 22.26 -6.70 -16.91
C ILE A 84 21.28 -7.49 -16.07
N VAL A 85 21.02 -7.05 -14.84
CA VAL A 85 20.08 -7.68 -13.91
C VAL A 85 18.80 -6.87 -13.82
N LEU A 86 17.67 -7.51 -14.13
CA LEU A 86 16.35 -6.90 -14.03
C LEU A 86 15.77 -7.22 -12.64
N ALA A 87 15.90 -6.28 -11.71
CA ALA A 87 15.33 -6.35 -10.36
C ALA A 87 14.09 -5.44 -10.21
N CYS A 88 13.42 -5.25 -11.35
CA CYS A 88 12.10 -4.68 -11.59
C CYS A 88 10.97 -5.11 -10.65
N LYS A 89 9.88 -4.34 -10.55
CA LYS A 89 8.56 -4.97 -10.54
C LYS A 89 8.25 -5.49 -11.94
N ALA A 90 7.54 -6.62 -12.06
CA ALA A 90 7.34 -7.31 -13.34
C ALA A 90 6.63 -6.44 -14.42
N TRP A 91 5.69 -5.58 -14.03
CA TRP A 91 5.05 -4.62 -14.96
C TRP A 91 5.98 -3.53 -15.51
N GLU A 92 7.20 -3.34 -14.97
CA GLU A 92 8.17 -2.35 -15.47
C GLU A 92 9.17 -2.94 -16.48
N VAL A 93 9.13 -4.27 -16.74
CA VAL A 93 10.11 -5.00 -17.56
C VAL A 93 10.33 -4.36 -18.92
N ASP A 94 9.26 -4.06 -19.66
CA ASP A 94 9.36 -3.50 -21.01
C ASP A 94 10.06 -2.14 -21.02
N ASN A 95 9.70 -1.27 -20.06
CA ASN A 95 10.33 0.04 -19.93
C ASN A 95 11.79 -0.09 -19.46
N CYS A 96 12.06 -0.99 -18.54
CA CYS A 96 13.39 -1.31 -18.05
C CYS A 96 14.32 -1.77 -19.18
N LEU A 97 13.86 -2.71 -20.01
CA LEU A 97 14.62 -3.22 -21.13
C LEU A 97 14.94 -2.12 -22.14
N ARG A 98 13.97 -1.27 -22.52
CA ARG A 98 14.22 -0.11 -23.39
C ARG A 98 15.31 0.81 -22.85
N MET A 99 15.33 1.03 -21.54
CA MET A 99 16.31 1.91 -20.89
C MET A 99 17.70 1.25 -20.77
N CYS A 100 17.76 -0.06 -20.60
CA CYS A 100 19.01 -0.81 -20.49
C CYS A 100 19.65 -1.13 -21.84
N GLU A 101 18.89 -1.13 -22.95
CA GLU A 101 19.39 -1.47 -24.29
C GLU A 101 20.72 -0.78 -24.66
N PRO A 102 20.94 0.52 -24.39
CA PRO A 102 22.20 1.19 -24.73
C PRO A 102 23.45 0.67 -23.99
N TRP A 103 23.27 -0.10 -22.91
CA TRP A 103 24.35 -0.74 -22.14
C TRP A 103 24.57 -2.22 -22.50
N CYS A 104 23.75 -2.77 -23.40
CA CYS A 104 23.87 -4.14 -23.88
C CYS A 104 24.91 -4.23 -25.00
N GLY A 105 25.97 -5.00 -24.78
CA GLY A 105 26.96 -5.40 -25.78
C GLY A 105 26.66 -6.79 -26.36
N ALA A 106 27.51 -7.26 -27.27
CA ALA A 106 27.31 -8.54 -27.98
C ALA A 106 27.26 -9.76 -27.04
N ASN A 107 28.04 -9.74 -25.96
CA ASN A 107 28.19 -10.86 -25.02
C ASN A 107 27.44 -10.65 -23.69
N THR A 108 26.67 -9.57 -23.55
CA THR A 108 25.96 -9.23 -22.31
C THR A 108 24.92 -10.29 -21.97
N LEU A 109 24.93 -10.76 -20.73
CA LEU A 109 23.86 -11.61 -20.20
C LEU A 109 22.76 -10.75 -19.60
N VAL A 110 21.50 -11.00 -19.96
CA VAL A 110 20.34 -10.32 -19.38
C VAL A 110 19.63 -11.28 -18.44
N LEU A 111 19.75 -11.04 -17.14
CA LEU A 111 19.25 -11.90 -16.07
C LEU A 111 18.03 -11.27 -15.38
N PRO A 112 16.80 -11.71 -15.68
CA PRO A 112 15.62 -11.33 -14.92
C PRO A 112 15.62 -11.99 -13.54
N LEU A 113 15.18 -11.27 -12.50
CA LEU A 113 14.97 -11.82 -11.15
C LEU A 113 13.53 -11.59 -10.65
N GLN A 114 12.62 -11.12 -11.53
CA GLN A 114 11.23 -10.89 -11.17
C GLN A 114 10.47 -12.20 -10.93
N ASN A 115 9.30 -12.09 -10.29
CA ASN A 115 8.34 -13.18 -10.23
C ASN A 115 7.51 -13.23 -11.52
N GLY A 116 6.96 -14.41 -11.83
CA GLY A 116 6.11 -14.62 -13.01
C GLY A 116 6.85 -15.35 -14.14
N VAL A 117 6.08 -15.91 -15.05
CA VAL A 117 6.58 -16.63 -16.24
C VAL A 117 6.43 -15.80 -17.52
N ASP A 118 5.40 -14.96 -17.60
CA ASP A 118 5.13 -14.11 -18.77
C ASP A 118 6.26 -13.09 -19.01
N GLY A 119 6.83 -12.53 -17.93
CA GLY A 119 7.97 -11.63 -18.02
C GLY A 119 9.20 -12.25 -18.69
N LEU A 120 9.43 -13.56 -18.54
CA LEU A 120 10.55 -14.25 -19.17
C LEU A 120 10.41 -14.31 -20.68
N SER A 121 9.22 -14.63 -21.18
CA SER A 121 8.92 -14.64 -22.62
C SER A 121 9.14 -13.26 -23.24
N ARG A 122 8.71 -12.20 -22.55
CA ARG A 122 8.96 -10.81 -22.97
C ARG A 122 10.44 -10.44 -22.98
N VAL A 123 11.19 -10.80 -21.93
CA VAL A 123 12.65 -10.60 -21.88
C VAL A 123 13.33 -11.31 -23.05
N ARG A 124 12.99 -12.59 -23.30
CA ARG A 124 13.54 -13.35 -24.43
C ARG A 124 13.28 -12.66 -25.76
N ALA A 125 12.04 -12.25 -26.02
CA ALA A 125 11.65 -11.62 -27.26
C ALA A 125 12.36 -10.27 -27.47
N ILE A 126 12.34 -9.39 -26.47
CA ILE A 126 12.91 -8.04 -26.56
C ILE A 126 14.44 -8.10 -26.70
N VAL A 127 15.13 -8.89 -25.86
CA VAL A 127 16.60 -8.99 -25.94
C VAL A 127 17.03 -9.59 -27.26
N THR A 128 16.32 -10.61 -27.76
CA THR A 128 16.61 -11.18 -29.09
C THR A 128 16.42 -10.13 -30.20
N SER A 129 15.41 -9.27 -30.09
CA SER A 129 15.15 -8.20 -31.07
C SER A 129 16.26 -7.15 -31.15
N TRP A 130 17.09 -7.01 -30.12
CA TRP A 130 18.26 -6.11 -30.15
C TRP A 130 19.37 -6.60 -31.08
N GLY A 131 19.37 -7.88 -31.48
CA GLY A 131 20.44 -8.50 -32.25
C GLY A 131 21.77 -8.62 -31.48
N ARG A 132 21.74 -8.42 -30.16
CA ARG A 132 22.89 -8.48 -29.26
C ARG A 132 22.44 -8.84 -27.85
N GLY A 133 23.38 -9.35 -27.06
CA GLY A 133 23.10 -9.85 -25.72
C GLY A 133 22.35 -11.17 -25.74
N ARG A 134 22.27 -11.80 -24.57
CA ARG A 134 21.70 -13.14 -24.42
C ARG A 134 20.78 -13.17 -23.20
N PRO A 135 19.47 -13.44 -23.39
CA PRO A 135 18.54 -13.52 -22.29
C PRO A 135 18.72 -14.85 -21.54
N LEU A 136 18.66 -14.79 -20.21
CA LEU A 136 18.63 -15.97 -19.34
C LEU A 136 17.25 -16.15 -18.72
N VAL A 137 16.98 -17.37 -18.25
CA VAL A 137 15.89 -17.62 -17.30
C VAL A 137 16.43 -17.36 -15.90
N GLY A 138 15.71 -16.61 -15.07
CA GLY A 138 16.17 -16.32 -13.72
C GLY A 138 15.05 -15.97 -12.75
N TRP A 139 15.29 -16.28 -11.48
CA TRP A 139 14.46 -15.87 -10.36
C TRP A 139 15.30 -15.85 -9.07
N CYS A 140 14.76 -15.25 -8.01
CA CYS A 140 15.38 -15.31 -6.70
C CYS A 140 14.42 -15.82 -5.62
N ASN A 141 15.01 -16.24 -4.50
CA ASN A 141 14.34 -16.45 -3.23
C ASN A 141 14.96 -15.51 -2.18
N ILE A 142 14.19 -14.53 -1.71
CA ILE A 142 14.62 -13.54 -0.73
C ILE A 142 13.39 -12.92 -0.04
N VAL A 143 13.50 -12.65 1.26
CA VAL A 143 12.51 -11.85 1.99
C VAL A 143 13.17 -10.55 2.47
N ALA A 144 12.99 -9.51 1.67
CA ALA A 144 13.54 -8.19 1.93
C ALA A 144 12.57 -7.07 1.53
N ALA A 145 12.79 -5.88 2.07
CA ALA A 145 12.07 -4.66 1.73
C ALA A 145 13.02 -3.46 1.72
N ILE A 146 12.61 -2.43 1.00
CA ILE A 146 13.22 -1.12 1.08
C ILE A 146 12.73 -0.50 2.39
N GLN A 147 13.64 -0.24 3.34
CA GLN A 147 13.31 0.50 4.56
C GLN A 147 13.31 2.00 4.27
N ASP A 148 14.36 2.47 3.58
CA ASP A 148 14.50 3.83 3.07
C ASP A 148 15.19 3.78 1.70
N PRO A 149 15.12 4.83 0.86
CA PRO A 149 15.87 4.87 -0.38
C PRO A 149 17.36 4.57 -0.14
N GLY A 150 17.88 3.51 -0.76
CA GLY A 150 19.27 3.06 -0.58
C GLY A 150 19.54 2.19 0.66
N LEU A 151 18.53 1.96 1.53
CA LEU A 151 18.61 1.09 2.71
C LEU A 151 17.64 -0.10 2.58
N ILE A 152 18.21 -1.29 2.52
CA ILE A 152 17.49 -2.55 2.35
C ILE A 152 17.49 -3.32 3.69
N LYS A 153 16.33 -3.81 4.11
CA LYS A 153 16.19 -4.72 5.25
C LYS A 153 15.88 -6.14 4.76
N HIS A 154 16.67 -7.12 5.16
CA HIS A 154 16.54 -8.55 4.84
C HIS A 154 16.41 -9.37 6.13
N TRP A 155 15.36 -10.20 6.24
CA TRP A 155 15.02 -10.87 7.51
C TRP A 155 14.57 -12.33 7.40
N ALA A 156 14.44 -12.91 6.21
CA ALA A 156 14.11 -14.33 6.03
C ALA A 156 14.55 -14.85 4.63
N ALA A 157 14.44 -16.16 4.41
CA ALA A 157 15.07 -16.89 3.30
C ALA A 157 16.61 -16.76 3.33
N ASN A 158 17.23 -17.37 4.34
CA ASN A 158 18.67 -17.27 4.62
C ASN A 158 19.42 -18.57 4.30
N PRO A 159 20.45 -18.56 3.42
CA PRO A 159 20.88 -17.41 2.63
C PRO A 159 19.89 -17.09 1.49
N PRO A 160 19.75 -15.81 1.08
CA PRO A 160 19.08 -15.46 -0.15
C PRO A 160 19.70 -16.17 -1.34
N ALA A 161 18.87 -16.64 -2.27
CA ALA A 161 19.31 -17.47 -3.38
C ALA A 161 18.94 -16.87 -4.73
N VAL A 162 19.85 -16.95 -5.69
CA VAL A 162 19.63 -16.65 -7.11
C VAL A 162 19.65 -17.95 -7.88
N TYR A 163 18.63 -18.17 -8.70
CA TYR A 163 18.51 -19.33 -9.56
C TYR A 163 18.43 -18.86 -11.00
N PHE A 164 19.14 -19.53 -11.89
CA PHE A 164 19.17 -19.14 -13.29
C PHE A 164 19.63 -20.27 -14.18
N GLY A 165 19.41 -20.12 -15.48
CA GLY A 165 19.92 -21.02 -16.50
C GLY A 165 19.60 -20.52 -17.90
N GLU A 166 19.90 -21.37 -18.88
CA GLU A 166 19.55 -21.10 -20.26
C GLU A 166 18.05 -21.31 -20.50
N PHE A 167 17.52 -20.68 -21.55
CA PHE A 167 16.19 -21.04 -22.03
C PHE A 167 16.16 -22.47 -22.57
N GLU A 168 17.21 -22.85 -23.29
CA GLU A 168 17.34 -24.13 -23.98
C GLU A 168 18.82 -24.53 -24.04
N GLY A 169 19.10 -25.84 -23.99
CA GLY A 169 20.45 -26.39 -24.15
C GLY A 169 21.34 -26.31 -22.90
N GLU A 170 22.61 -26.68 -23.07
CA GLU A 170 23.59 -26.65 -21.97
C GLU A 170 24.03 -25.22 -21.65
N ALA A 171 24.25 -24.97 -20.36
CA ALA A 171 24.76 -23.69 -19.88
C ALA A 171 26.11 -23.33 -20.49
N ALA A 172 26.15 -22.16 -21.14
CA ALA A 172 27.37 -21.62 -21.70
C ALA A 172 28.40 -21.30 -20.61
N PRO A 173 29.71 -21.25 -20.93
CA PRO A 173 30.75 -20.92 -19.95
C PRO A 173 30.51 -19.61 -19.21
N SER A 174 30.00 -18.58 -19.89
CA SER A 174 29.69 -17.29 -19.25
C SER A 174 28.52 -17.37 -18.26
N THR A 175 27.56 -18.27 -18.49
CA THR A 175 26.47 -18.55 -17.54
C THR A 175 26.99 -19.30 -16.32
N LYS A 176 27.83 -20.34 -16.52
CA LYS A 176 28.50 -21.07 -15.43
C LYS A 176 29.37 -20.16 -14.55
N GLN A 177 30.01 -19.16 -15.15
CA GLN A 177 30.81 -18.17 -14.43
C GLN A 177 29.96 -17.37 -13.43
N LEU A 178 28.69 -17.05 -13.75
CA LEU A 178 27.80 -16.33 -12.84
C LEU A 178 27.56 -17.09 -11.55
N GLU A 179 27.46 -18.42 -11.60
CA GLU A 179 27.25 -19.27 -10.42
C GLU A 179 28.42 -19.15 -9.45
N THR A 180 29.64 -19.21 -10.00
CA THR A 180 30.87 -19.06 -9.22
C THR A 180 30.96 -17.67 -8.58
N ILE A 181 30.60 -16.61 -9.32
CA ILE A 181 30.64 -15.23 -8.81
C ILE A 181 29.61 -15.01 -7.71
N PHE A 182 28.35 -15.43 -7.91
CA PHE A 182 27.32 -15.30 -6.89
C PHE A 182 27.60 -16.16 -5.66
N ALA A 183 28.07 -17.40 -5.82
CA ALA A 183 28.45 -18.28 -4.71
C ALA A 183 29.65 -17.76 -3.92
N GLY A 184 30.53 -16.97 -4.55
CA GLY A 184 31.63 -16.28 -3.87
C GLY A 184 31.17 -15.07 -3.02
N CYS A 185 29.92 -14.63 -3.15
CA CYS A 185 29.40 -13.51 -2.37
C CYS A 185 28.90 -13.97 -1.00
N LYS A 186 29.28 -13.24 0.06
CA LYS A 186 28.83 -13.53 1.42
C LYS A 186 27.30 -13.48 1.52
N GLY A 187 26.68 -14.51 2.07
CA GLY A 187 25.23 -14.52 2.29
C GLY A 187 24.40 -14.54 1.01
N VAL A 188 24.94 -15.12 -0.07
CA VAL A 188 24.23 -15.40 -1.32
C VAL A 188 24.43 -16.87 -1.68
N ALA A 189 23.35 -17.57 -1.99
CA ALA A 189 23.38 -18.85 -2.67
C ALA A 189 23.12 -18.66 -4.17
N ALA A 190 23.73 -19.51 -4.99
CA ALA A 190 23.58 -19.49 -6.44
C ALA A 190 23.32 -20.92 -6.93
N HIS A 191 22.37 -21.06 -7.85
CA HIS A 191 22.00 -22.35 -8.41
C HIS A 191 21.85 -22.23 -9.92
N LEU A 192 22.73 -22.92 -10.65
CA LEU A 192 22.60 -23.10 -12.08
C LEU A 192 21.68 -24.30 -12.38
N GLU A 193 20.56 -24.02 -13.04
CA GLU A 193 19.53 -25.02 -13.34
C GLU A 193 19.65 -25.47 -14.79
N SER A 194 19.71 -26.78 -15.02
CA SER A 194 19.74 -27.37 -16.37
C SER A 194 18.39 -27.28 -17.07
N ASP A 195 17.30 -27.23 -16.32
CA ASP A 195 15.93 -26.98 -16.79
C ASP A 195 15.32 -25.79 -16.05
N ALA A 196 15.92 -24.63 -16.26
CA ALA A 196 15.55 -23.40 -15.55
C ALA A 196 14.11 -22.97 -15.84
N LEU A 197 13.61 -23.20 -17.05
CA LEU A 197 12.25 -22.82 -17.42
C LEU A 197 11.21 -23.64 -16.65
N SER A 198 11.36 -24.98 -16.59
CA SER A 198 10.45 -25.82 -15.80
C SER A 198 10.48 -25.48 -14.31
N LYS A 199 11.67 -25.21 -13.75
CA LYS A 199 11.82 -24.78 -12.35
C LYS A 199 11.20 -23.42 -12.06
N CYS A 200 11.24 -22.50 -13.02
CA CYS A 200 10.54 -21.23 -12.90
C CYS A 200 9.02 -21.42 -12.88
N TRP A 201 8.48 -22.30 -13.72
CA TRP A 201 7.05 -22.67 -13.73
C TRP A 201 6.59 -23.37 -12.46
N GLU A 202 7.41 -24.27 -11.91
CA GLU A 202 7.20 -24.88 -10.58
C GLU A 202 7.06 -23.77 -9.53
N LYS A 203 8.03 -22.85 -9.43
CA LYS A 203 7.97 -21.72 -8.49
C LYS A 203 6.74 -20.84 -8.72
N PHE A 204 6.45 -20.52 -9.98
CA PHE A 204 5.31 -19.69 -10.37
C PHE A 204 4.00 -20.30 -9.91
N SER A 205 3.80 -21.60 -10.14
CA SER A 205 2.60 -22.33 -9.71
C SER A 205 2.36 -22.19 -8.23
N PHE A 206 3.40 -22.46 -7.43
CA PHE A 206 3.33 -22.35 -5.98
C PHE A 206 2.97 -20.93 -5.52
N ILE A 207 3.68 -19.92 -6.01
CA ILE A 207 3.45 -18.52 -5.58
C ILE A 207 2.10 -17.99 -6.07
N CYS A 208 1.69 -18.32 -7.29
CA CYS A 208 0.44 -17.87 -7.88
C CYS A 208 -0.77 -18.48 -7.15
N ALA A 209 -0.78 -19.80 -6.94
CA ALA A 209 -1.84 -20.48 -6.18
C ALA A 209 -1.92 -19.99 -4.72
N THR A 210 -0.76 -19.84 -4.08
CA THR A 210 -0.69 -19.32 -2.71
C THR A 210 -1.20 -17.88 -2.64
N THR A 211 -0.82 -17.02 -3.58
CA THR A 211 -1.33 -15.64 -3.66
C THR A 211 -2.84 -15.62 -3.90
N ALA A 212 -3.36 -16.49 -4.76
CA ALA A 212 -4.80 -16.56 -5.05
C ALA A 212 -5.63 -16.85 -3.79
N VAL A 213 -5.19 -17.81 -2.97
CA VAL A 213 -5.87 -18.16 -1.72
C VAL A 213 -5.66 -17.08 -0.66
N GLN A 214 -4.41 -16.67 -0.41
CA GLN A 214 -4.11 -15.69 0.63
C GLN A 214 -4.80 -14.35 0.36
N ALA A 215 -4.53 -13.73 -0.80
CA ALA A 215 -4.99 -12.37 -1.08
C ALA A 215 -6.52 -12.24 -1.04
N THR A 216 -7.23 -13.27 -1.52
CA THR A 216 -8.70 -13.33 -1.53
C THR A 216 -9.28 -13.58 -0.13
N THR A 217 -8.62 -14.39 0.69
CA THR A 217 -9.09 -14.70 2.06
C THR A 217 -8.83 -13.55 3.05
N GLY A 218 -7.71 -12.84 2.89
CA GLY A 218 -7.34 -11.69 3.73
C GLY A 218 -6.10 -11.92 4.59
N PRO A 219 -5.65 -10.88 5.35
CA PRO A 219 -4.35 -10.86 6.03
C PRO A 219 -4.11 -11.98 7.04
N SER A 220 -5.18 -12.57 7.58
CA SER A 220 -5.10 -13.68 8.53
C SER A 220 -4.77 -15.03 7.88
N ALA A 221 -4.83 -15.15 6.55
CA ALA A 221 -4.53 -16.39 5.85
C ALA A 221 -3.04 -16.51 5.54
N THR A 222 -2.22 -16.83 6.53
CA THR A 222 -0.79 -17.12 6.35
C THR A 222 -0.57 -18.47 5.64
N GLN A 223 0.62 -18.70 5.09
CA GLN A 223 0.89 -19.88 4.25
C GLN A 223 0.68 -21.18 5.01
N ASP A 224 1.08 -21.22 6.28
CA ASP A 224 0.93 -22.34 7.20
C ASP A 224 -0.52 -22.65 7.56
N LEU A 225 -1.42 -21.68 7.46
CA LEU A 225 -2.84 -21.86 7.74
C LEU A 225 -3.62 -22.46 6.57
N ILE A 226 -3.15 -22.27 5.32
CA ILE A 226 -3.76 -22.87 4.13
C ILE A 226 -3.97 -24.39 4.29
N PRO A 227 -2.96 -25.20 4.65
CA PRO A 227 -3.13 -26.64 4.82
C PRO A 227 -3.86 -27.05 6.11
N GLN A 228 -4.16 -26.11 7.01
CA GLN A 228 -4.90 -26.37 8.25
C GLN A 228 -6.41 -26.19 8.08
N VAL A 229 -6.85 -25.44 7.06
CA VAL A 229 -8.26 -25.23 6.72
C VAL A 229 -8.60 -26.05 5.46
N PRO A 230 -9.43 -27.10 5.56
CA PRO A 230 -9.73 -28.00 4.43
C PRO A 230 -10.21 -27.28 3.16
N GLU A 231 -11.02 -26.24 3.31
CA GLU A 231 -11.57 -25.44 2.22
C GLU A 231 -10.48 -24.63 1.51
N LEU A 232 -9.55 -24.03 2.27
CA LEU A 232 -8.42 -23.28 1.71
C LEU A 232 -7.42 -24.21 1.01
N LEU A 233 -7.16 -25.39 1.59
CA LEU A 233 -6.29 -26.39 0.96
C LEU A 233 -6.89 -26.91 -0.35
N THR A 234 -8.22 -27.14 -0.38
CA THR A 234 -8.93 -27.54 -1.59
C THR A 234 -8.82 -26.48 -2.68
N MET A 235 -9.11 -25.23 -2.33
CA MET A 235 -8.96 -24.09 -3.24
C MET A 235 -7.53 -23.94 -3.76
N TRP A 236 -6.53 -24.10 -2.89
CA TRP A 236 -5.12 -24.04 -3.26
C TRP A 236 -4.71 -25.16 -4.23
N ARG A 237 -5.15 -26.40 -3.98
CA ARG A 237 -4.92 -27.54 -4.88
C ARG A 237 -5.54 -27.31 -6.25
N SER A 238 -6.79 -26.85 -6.32
CA SER A 238 -7.45 -26.54 -7.58
C SER A 238 -6.71 -25.44 -8.36
N ALA A 239 -6.27 -24.38 -7.68
CA ALA A 239 -5.45 -23.35 -8.31
C ALA A 239 -4.12 -23.91 -8.84
N MET A 240 -3.44 -24.79 -8.10
CA MET A 240 -2.21 -25.45 -8.55
C MET A 240 -2.45 -26.33 -9.78
N GLN A 241 -3.53 -27.11 -9.80
CA GLN A 241 -3.91 -27.97 -10.93
C GLN A 241 -4.24 -27.15 -12.19
N GLU A 242 -4.96 -26.02 -12.04
CA GLU A 242 -5.24 -25.09 -13.15
C GLU A 242 -3.95 -24.55 -13.75
N ILE A 243 -3.03 -24.07 -12.93
CA ILE A 243 -1.74 -23.54 -13.41
C ILE A 243 -0.88 -24.65 -14.03
N MET A 244 -0.92 -25.87 -13.48
CA MET A 244 -0.24 -27.03 -14.05
C MET A 244 -0.76 -27.37 -15.46
N ALA A 245 -2.08 -27.35 -15.68
CA ALA A 245 -2.64 -27.53 -17.00
C ALA A 245 -2.14 -26.46 -17.98
N VAL A 246 -2.08 -25.19 -17.54
CA VAL A 246 -1.50 -24.09 -18.33
C VAL A 246 -0.01 -24.33 -18.62
N ALA A 247 0.78 -24.78 -17.64
CA ALA A 247 2.20 -25.09 -17.84
C ALA A 247 2.41 -26.22 -18.85
N HIS A 248 1.61 -27.28 -18.79
CA HIS A 248 1.68 -28.42 -19.73
C HIS A 248 1.45 -27.96 -21.18
N SER A 249 0.56 -27.01 -21.42
CA SER A 249 0.35 -26.44 -22.77
C SER A 249 1.53 -25.64 -23.33
N HIS A 250 2.47 -25.24 -22.46
CA HIS A 250 3.72 -24.58 -22.83
C HIS A 250 4.91 -25.57 -22.88
N GLY A 251 4.63 -26.87 -22.90
CA GLY A 251 5.65 -27.93 -22.97
C GLY A 251 6.35 -28.22 -21.64
N ILE A 252 5.87 -27.66 -20.54
CA ILE A 252 6.46 -27.84 -19.20
C ILE A 252 5.68 -28.91 -18.46
N ASN A 253 6.30 -30.06 -18.22
CA ASN A 253 5.62 -31.23 -17.69
C ASN A 253 6.11 -31.59 -16.28
N TYR A 254 5.23 -31.44 -15.29
CA TYR A 254 5.41 -31.98 -13.94
C TYR A 254 4.14 -32.69 -13.47
N GLN A 255 4.32 -33.66 -12.57
CA GLN A 255 3.25 -34.58 -12.13
C GLN A 255 2.49 -34.04 -10.93
N GLU A 256 1.27 -34.53 -10.72
CA GLU A 256 0.39 -34.09 -9.63
C GLU A 256 0.98 -34.36 -8.23
N GLU A 257 1.80 -35.40 -8.07
CA GLU A 257 2.51 -35.66 -6.81
C GLU A 257 3.46 -34.53 -6.41
N TRP A 258 3.88 -33.69 -7.38
CA TRP A 258 4.65 -32.50 -7.09
C TRP A 258 3.83 -31.50 -6.25
N ILE A 259 2.53 -31.36 -6.52
CA ILE A 259 1.60 -30.48 -5.76
C ILE A 259 1.55 -30.93 -4.30
N GLU A 260 1.36 -32.23 -4.06
CA GLU A 260 1.29 -32.79 -2.71
C GLU A 260 2.61 -32.61 -1.94
N LYS A 261 3.76 -32.72 -2.63
CA LYS A 261 5.08 -32.44 -2.04
C LYS A 261 5.31 -30.99 -1.65
N ARG A 262 4.43 -30.04 -2.02
CA ARG A 262 4.50 -28.64 -1.60
C ARG A 262 3.68 -28.33 -0.35
N ILE A 263 2.78 -29.22 0.07
CA ILE A 263 1.99 -29.03 1.30
C ILE A 263 2.86 -28.94 2.56
N PRO A 264 3.92 -29.77 2.74
CA PRO A 264 4.84 -29.59 3.87
C PRO A 264 5.52 -28.21 3.87
N VAL A 265 5.87 -27.68 2.70
CA VAL A 265 6.48 -26.34 2.56
C VAL A 265 5.54 -25.25 3.05
N LEU A 266 4.23 -25.37 2.76
CA LEU A 266 3.23 -24.46 3.33
C LEU A 266 3.22 -24.53 4.86
N ARG A 267 3.18 -25.74 5.43
CA ARG A 267 3.14 -25.93 6.90
C ARG A 267 4.36 -25.34 7.61
N GLU A 268 5.53 -25.42 7.00
CA GLU A 268 6.78 -24.89 7.55
C GLU A 268 6.87 -23.36 7.44
N ALA A 269 6.09 -22.74 6.56
CA ALA A 269 6.08 -21.30 6.30
C ALA A 269 5.23 -20.52 7.33
N VAL A 270 5.52 -20.71 8.62
CA VAL A 270 4.76 -20.14 9.75
C VAL A 270 4.71 -18.61 9.67
N GLY A 271 3.49 -18.06 9.62
CA GLY A 271 3.25 -16.62 9.55
C GLY A 271 3.61 -15.98 8.21
N ALA A 272 4.03 -16.77 7.21
CA ALA A 272 4.50 -16.24 5.94
C ALA A 272 3.35 -15.79 5.04
N THR A 273 3.64 -14.78 4.22
CA THR A 273 2.71 -14.22 3.22
C THR A 273 3.44 -13.99 1.91
N THR A 274 2.74 -13.99 0.77
CA THR A 274 3.34 -13.56 -0.50
C THR A 274 3.47 -12.04 -0.57
N SER A 275 4.45 -11.54 -1.33
CA SER A 275 4.65 -10.11 -1.56
C SER A 275 3.41 -9.45 -2.17
N CYS A 276 2.81 -10.10 -3.17
CA CYS A 276 1.62 -9.60 -3.84
C CYS A 276 0.44 -9.47 -2.88
N SER A 277 0.21 -10.46 -2.00
CA SER A 277 -0.84 -10.38 -0.98
C SER A 277 -0.63 -9.21 -0.03
N ARG A 278 0.61 -8.98 0.44
CA ARG A 278 0.95 -7.83 1.30
C ARG A 278 0.70 -6.49 0.62
N ASP A 279 1.07 -6.35 -0.65
CA ASP A 279 0.84 -5.11 -1.41
C ASP A 279 -0.66 -4.86 -1.60
N LEU A 280 -1.45 -5.89 -1.93
CA LEU A 280 -2.91 -5.80 -2.06
C LEU A 280 -3.61 -5.41 -0.75
N TRP A 281 -3.23 -6.02 0.38
CA TRP A 281 -3.82 -5.69 1.69
C TRP A 281 -3.43 -4.30 2.18
N ALA A 282 -2.21 -3.85 1.85
CA ALA A 282 -1.73 -2.52 2.18
C ALA A 282 -2.23 -1.42 1.22
N GLY A 283 -3.05 -1.76 0.22
CA GLY A 283 -3.55 -0.79 -0.76
C GLY A 283 -2.46 -0.20 -1.66
N ARG A 284 -1.39 -0.95 -1.93
CA ARG A 284 -0.29 -0.56 -2.83
C ARG A 284 -0.42 -1.26 -4.18
N PRO A 285 0.10 -0.67 -5.28
CA PRO A 285 0.22 -1.36 -6.55
C PRO A 285 0.93 -2.71 -6.39
N SER A 286 0.36 -3.78 -6.96
CA SER A 286 0.77 -5.16 -6.71
C SER A 286 1.06 -5.93 -8.01
N GLU A 287 1.70 -7.09 -7.89
CA GLU A 287 2.01 -7.99 -9.03
C GLU A 287 0.81 -8.87 -9.43
N LEU A 288 -0.42 -8.41 -9.15
CA LEU A 288 -1.65 -9.16 -9.45
C LEU A 288 -1.74 -9.52 -10.93
N GLU A 289 -1.43 -8.57 -11.80
CA GLU A 289 -1.41 -8.75 -13.26
C GLU A 289 -0.34 -9.73 -13.74
N ASP A 290 0.83 -9.72 -13.10
CA ASP A 290 1.97 -10.53 -13.50
C ASP A 290 1.90 -11.97 -12.92
N LEU A 291 1.12 -12.17 -11.86
CA LEU A 291 0.85 -13.48 -11.26
C LEU A 291 -0.47 -14.07 -11.76
N LEU A 292 -1.58 -13.71 -11.11
CA LEU A 292 -2.90 -14.29 -11.39
C LEU A 292 -3.41 -13.85 -12.77
N GLY A 293 -3.17 -12.59 -13.15
CA GLY A 293 -3.53 -12.08 -14.48
C GLY A 293 -2.80 -12.85 -15.60
N SER A 294 -1.52 -13.17 -15.42
CA SER A 294 -0.75 -13.99 -16.36
C SER A 294 -1.32 -15.40 -16.47
N ALA A 295 -1.57 -16.08 -15.35
CA ALA A 295 -2.16 -17.42 -15.37
C ALA A 295 -3.56 -17.43 -16.04
N HIS A 296 -4.38 -16.41 -15.77
CA HIS A 296 -5.68 -16.22 -16.42
C HIS A 296 -5.54 -16.04 -17.94
N ARG A 297 -4.72 -15.08 -18.39
CA ARG A 297 -4.54 -14.79 -19.83
C ARG A 297 -3.91 -15.95 -20.59
N LEU A 298 -2.93 -16.63 -20.01
CA LEU A 298 -2.31 -17.81 -20.62
C LEU A 298 -3.31 -18.97 -20.72
N GLY A 299 -4.19 -19.13 -19.72
CA GLY A 299 -5.31 -20.07 -19.79
C GLY A 299 -6.28 -19.74 -20.92
N GLU A 300 -6.75 -18.49 -21.02
CA GLU A 300 -7.64 -18.05 -22.10
C GLU A 300 -7.02 -18.23 -23.48
N ALA A 301 -5.75 -17.85 -23.66
CA ALA A 301 -5.04 -17.95 -24.94
C ALA A 301 -4.88 -19.40 -25.44
N ASN A 302 -4.82 -20.37 -24.51
CA ASN A 302 -4.65 -21.79 -24.84
C ASN A 302 -5.96 -22.61 -24.69
N GLY A 303 -7.10 -21.95 -24.42
CA GLY A 303 -8.38 -22.64 -24.24
C GLY A 303 -8.44 -23.52 -22.98
N ILE A 304 -7.65 -23.19 -21.95
CA ILE A 304 -7.55 -23.95 -20.70
C ILE A 304 -8.37 -23.24 -19.61
N PRO A 305 -9.43 -23.88 -19.08
CA PRO A 305 -10.21 -23.29 -18.00
C PRO A 305 -9.36 -23.09 -16.75
N THR A 306 -9.39 -21.87 -16.21
CA THR A 306 -8.74 -21.50 -14.94
C THR A 306 -9.74 -20.83 -13.98
N PRO A 307 -10.88 -21.47 -13.64
CA PRO A 307 -11.97 -20.81 -12.92
C PRO A 307 -11.60 -20.29 -11.53
N VAL A 308 -10.79 -21.00 -10.74
CA VAL A 308 -10.34 -20.55 -9.42
C VAL A 308 -9.43 -19.33 -9.57
N ILE A 309 -8.41 -19.43 -10.43
CA ILE A 309 -7.50 -18.31 -10.70
C ILE A 309 -8.26 -17.10 -11.24
N SER A 310 -9.15 -17.31 -12.20
CA SER A 310 -9.95 -16.25 -12.84
C SER A 310 -10.85 -15.54 -11.83
N THR A 311 -11.50 -16.29 -10.92
CA THR A 311 -12.36 -15.73 -9.89
C THR A 311 -11.56 -14.91 -8.89
N CYS A 312 -10.42 -15.43 -8.41
CA CYS A 312 -9.52 -14.70 -7.51
C CYS A 312 -8.98 -13.42 -8.17
N TYR A 313 -8.49 -13.54 -9.40
CA TYR A 313 -7.96 -12.42 -10.18
C TYR A 313 -8.98 -11.28 -10.29
N ARG A 314 -10.20 -11.61 -10.75
CA ARG A 314 -11.28 -10.63 -10.95
C ARG A 314 -11.77 -10.03 -9.64
N SER A 315 -11.81 -10.81 -8.56
CA SER A 315 -12.22 -10.34 -7.23
C SER A 315 -11.19 -9.36 -6.61
N LEU A 316 -9.91 -9.54 -6.95
CA LEU A 316 -8.82 -8.69 -6.46
C LEU A 316 -8.56 -7.47 -7.34
N GLY A 317 -9.02 -7.49 -8.60
CA GLY A 317 -8.75 -6.44 -9.59
C GLY A 317 -9.18 -5.04 -9.14
N MET A 318 -10.26 -4.92 -8.38
CA MET A 318 -10.68 -3.63 -7.81
C MET A 318 -9.63 -3.06 -6.86
N ARG A 319 -9.06 -3.89 -5.96
CA ARG A 319 -8.08 -3.44 -4.96
C ARG A 319 -6.81 -2.91 -5.63
N ASP A 320 -6.31 -3.64 -6.63
CA ASP A 320 -5.12 -3.21 -7.38
C ASP A 320 -5.40 -1.95 -8.21
N SER A 321 -6.58 -1.86 -8.83
CA SER A 321 -6.98 -0.69 -9.63
C SER A 321 -7.12 0.59 -8.80
N LEU A 322 -7.67 0.48 -7.58
CA LEU A 322 -7.73 1.59 -6.63
C LEU A 322 -6.32 2.04 -6.21
N ALA A 323 -5.45 1.08 -5.88
CA ALA A 323 -4.07 1.38 -5.50
C ALA A 323 -3.25 2.05 -6.62
N ARG A 324 -3.55 1.72 -7.88
CA ARG A 324 -2.94 2.32 -9.08
C ARG A 324 -3.58 3.64 -9.49
N ARG A 325 -4.64 4.10 -8.81
CA ARG A 325 -5.48 5.25 -9.22
C ARG A 325 -6.07 5.10 -10.64
N ALA A 326 -6.18 3.86 -11.11
CA ALA A 326 -6.75 3.53 -12.42
C ALA A 326 -8.29 3.53 -12.40
N CYS A 327 -8.88 3.43 -11.20
CA CYS A 327 -10.32 3.41 -11.01
C CYS A 327 -10.77 4.63 -10.20
N LYS A 328 -11.53 5.54 -10.81
CA LYS A 328 -12.21 6.66 -10.15
C LYS A 328 -13.56 6.19 -9.57
N LEU A 329 -13.53 5.15 -8.75
CA LEU A 329 -14.72 4.82 -7.95
C LEU A 329 -14.81 5.81 -6.79
N PRO A 330 -16.02 6.21 -6.37
CA PRO A 330 -16.18 6.86 -5.08
C PRO A 330 -15.75 5.85 -4.01
N ILE A 331 -14.47 5.90 -3.61
CA ILE A 331 -13.97 5.14 -2.47
C ILE A 331 -14.66 5.77 -1.27
N TYR A 332 -15.71 5.11 -0.81
CA TYR A 332 -16.23 5.39 0.51
C TYR A 332 -15.10 5.08 1.49
N PRO A 333 -14.59 6.07 2.25
CA PRO A 333 -13.95 5.70 3.49
C PRO A 333 -15.01 4.95 4.29
N MET A 334 -14.59 4.00 5.12
CA MET A 334 -15.41 3.41 6.19
C MET A 334 -16.24 2.18 5.85
N LEU A 335 -15.60 1.01 6.00
CA LEU A 335 -16.22 -0.15 6.65
C LEU A 335 -15.30 -0.89 7.64
N GLU A 336 -14.00 -0.56 7.73
CA GLU A 336 -13.07 -1.23 8.68
C GLU A 336 -12.89 -0.50 10.02
N GLY A 337 -13.11 0.82 10.06
CA GLY A 337 -12.98 1.60 11.29
C GLY A 337 -13.98 1.18 12.34
N GLN A 338 -13.59 1.27 13.62
CA GLN A 338 -14.42 0.89 14.75
C GLN A 338 -15.04 2.11 15.44
N LYS A 339 -14.36 3.26 15.41
CA LYS A 339 -14.78 4.46 16.14
C LYS A 339 -14.41 5.78 15.47
N ILE A 340 -15.17 6.80 15.86
CA ILE A 340 -14.86 8.21 15.61
C ILE A 340 -14.53 8.87 16.95
N LEU A 341 -13.40 9.57 17.01
CA LEU A 341 -13.04 10.42 18.15
C LEU A 341 -13.09 11.88 17.68
N GLY A 342 -13.95 12.70 18.26
CA GLY A 342 -14.02 14.12 17.91
C GLY A 342 -13.43 15.00 19.01
N THR A 343 -12.57 15.94 18.62
CA THR A 343 -12.00 16.91 19.56
C THR A 343 -12.94 18.08 19.79
N ILE A 344 -13.21 18.39 21.05
CA ILE A 344 -14.07 19.50 21.45
C ILE A 344 -13.28 20.82 21.34
N CYS A 345 -13.85 21.80 20.65
CA CYS A 345 -13.37 23.20 20.62
C CYS A 345 -11.87 23.36 20.29
N ASN A 346 -11.41 22.70 19.23
CA ASN A 346 -10.00 22.72 18.82
C ASN A 346 -9.60 23.91 17.93
N HIS A 347 -10.39 24.98 17.81
CA HIS A 347 -10.03 26.15 16.99
C HIS A 347 -9.92 27.43 17.82
N ARG A 348 -8.83 28.18 17.61
CA ARG A 348 -8.62 29.47 18.26
C ARG A 348 -9.58 30.51 17.68
N GLY A 349 -10.33 31.18 18.56
CA GLY A 349 -11.31 32.18 18.15
C GLY A 349 -12.55 31.59 17.47
N GLN A 350 -12.89 30.32 17.76
CA GLN A 350 -14.10 29.67 17.27
C GLN A 350 -15.33 30.56 17.50
N GLN A 351 -16.15 30.78 16.48
CA GLN A 351 -17.35 31.60 16.63
C GLN A 351 -18.49 30.77 17.21
N LEU A 352 -18.90 31.10 18.44
CA LEU A 352 -20.02 30.44 19.12
C LEU A 352 -21.19 31.41 19.39
N PRO A 353 -22.44 30.92 19.39
CA PRO A 353 -23.59 31.63 19.93
C PRO A 353 -23.39 32.05 21.39
N ALA A 354 -23.98 33.19 21.80
CA ALA A 354 -23.73 33.84 23.09
C ALA A 354 -24.04 32.97 24.33
N ASP A 355 -24.99 32.04 24.21
CA ASP A 355 -25.40 31.06 25.24
C ASP A 355 -24.41 29.90 25.44
N ARG A 356 -23.38 29.80 24.57
CA ARG A 356 -22.35 28.73 24.60
C ARG A 356 -20.96 29.21 25.05
N THR A 357 -20.85 30.47 25.45
CA THR A 357 -19.60 31.11 25.89
C THR A 357 -18.92 30.43 27.10
N LEU A 358 -19.68 29.70 27.94
CA LEU A 358 -19.12 28.95 29.07
C LEU A 358 -18.27 27.74 28.63
N VAL A 359 -18.67 27.04 27.56
CA VAL A 359 -17.93 25.90 27.03
C VAL A 359 -16.61 26.37 26.42
N GLN A 360 -16.62 27.51 25.73
CA GLN A 360 -15.42 28.09 25.14
C GLN A 360 -14.40 28.56 26.18
N LYS A 361 -14.86 29.23 27.24
CA LYS A 361 -13.96 29.65 28.34
C LYS A 361 -13.26 28.45 28.99
N LYS A 362 -13.98 27.34 29.20
CA LYS A 362 -13.37 26.09 29.68
C LYS A 362 -12.43 25.46 28.64
N ALA A 363 -12.80 25.52 27.36
CA ALA A 363 -11.98 24.96 26.28
C ALA A 363 -10.65 25.70 26.08
N GLU A 364 -10.62 27.01 26.32
CA GLU A 364 -9.40 27.81 26.30
C GLU A 364 -8.39 27.33 27.37
N GLU A 365 -8.88 26.89 28.53
CA GLU A 365 -8.07 26.39 29.66
C GLU A 365 -7.51 24.97 29.44
N TYR A 366 -8.07 24.18 28.51
CA TYR A 366 -7.59 22.81 28.30
C TYR A 366 -6.13 22.74 27.85
N LEU A 367 -5.33 21.96 28.56
CA LEU A 367 -3.92 21.74 28.21
C LEU A 367 -3.71 20.55 27.25
N ARG A 368 -4.77 19.76 27.02
CA ARG A 368 -4.81 18.61 26.11
C ARG A 368 -6.13 18.57 25.32
N PRO A 369 -6.21 17.85 24.19
CA PRO A 369 -7.47 17.59 23.50
C PRO A 369 -8.51 16.96 24.43
N GLU A 370 -9.75 17.45 24.37
CA GLU A 370 -10.88 16.82 25.06
C GLU A 370 -11.76 16.11 24.03
N TRP A 371 -12.14 14.87 24.35
CA TRP A 371 -12.69 13.96 23.35
C TRP A 371 -14.16 13.61 23.62
N PHE A 372 -14.92 13.46 22.55
CA PHE A 372 -16.12 12.62 22.54
C PHE A 372 -15.92 11.43 21.59
N VAL A 373 -16.59 10.32 21.88
CA VAL A 373 -16.59 9.13 21.03
C VAL A 373 -17.96 8.94 20.38
N CYS A 374 -17.97 8.70 19.07
CA CYS A 374 -19.14 8.24 18.34
C CYS A 374 -18.88 6.91 17.64
N PRO A 375 -19.90 6.04 17.53
CA PRO A 375 -19.79 4.82 16.76
C PRO A 375 -19.79 5.15 15.26
N MET A 376 -19.08 4.35 14.49
CA MET A 376 -19.04 4.48 13.01
C MET A 376 -20.41 4.32 12.37
N THR A 377 -21.35 3.64 13.05
CA THR A 377 -22.74 3.49 12.62
C THR A 377 -23.55 4.80 12.61
N SER A 378 -23.01 5.89 13.17
CA SER A 378 -23.62 7.23 13.05
C SER A 378 -23.35 7.90 11.70
N THR A 379 -22.50 7.30 10.85
CA THR A 379 -22.07 7.87 9.58
C THR A 379 -23.01 7.57 8.43
N ILE A 380 -23.02 8.49 7.47
CA ILE A 380 -23.65 8.30 6.17
C ILE A 380 -22.73 8.82 5.07
N PRO A 381 -22.82 8.27 3.85
CA PRO A 381 -22.07 8.80 2.71
C PRO A 381 -22.50 10.23 2.35
N SER A 382 -21.62 10.98 1.70
CA SER A 382 -21.97 12.21 0.99
C SER A 382 -23.20 11.99 0.08
N GLY A 383 -24.14 12.93 0.14
CA GLY A 383 -25.45 12.84 -0.51
C GLY A 383 -26.51 12.08 0.30
N GLY A 384 -26.13 11.43 1.40
CA GLY A 384 -27.07 10.82 2.34
C GLY A 384 -27.89 11.87 3.11
N ASN A 385 -29.06 11.46 3.59
CA ASN A 385 -29.96 12.33 4.35
C ASN A 385 -29.63 12.31 5.85
N CYS A 386 -29.46 13.48 6.46
CA CYS A 386 -29.38 13.66 7.91
C CYS A 386 -30.80 13.69 8.49
N GLU A 387 -31.18 12.64 9.22
CA GLU A 387 -32.50 12.46 9.82
C GLU A 387 -32.61 13.24 11.14
N VAL A 388 -33.47 14.27 11.18
CA VAL A 388 -33.64 15.17 12.32
C VAL A 388 -34.86 14.75 13.15
N PRO A 389 -34.68 14.37 14.44
CA PRO A 389 -35.82 14.06 15.31
C PRO A 389 -36.73 15.28 15.53
N GLU A 390 -38.01 15.01 15.79
CA GLU A 390 -39.01 16.06 16.02
C GLU A 390 -38.60 16.97 17.20
N GLY A 391 -38.68 18.29 16.99
CA GLY A 391 -38.33 19.30 17.99
C GLY A 391 -36.82 19.50 18.21
N VAL A 392 -35.95 18.87 17.43
CA VAL A 392 -34.50 19.05 17.55
C VAL A 392 -34.03 20.22 16.68
N GLN A 393 -33.32 21.17 17.31
CA GLN A 393 -32.60 22.23 16.61
C GLN A 393 -31.24 21.69 16.19
N MET A 394 -30.95 21.63 14.90
CA MET A 394 -29.68 21.11 14.39
C MET A 394 -28.62 22.21 14.32
N ILE A 395 -27.36 21.78 14.46
CA ILE A 395 -26.16 22.58 14.29
C ILE A 395 -25.22 21.86 13.33
N TRP A 396 -24.65 22.60 12.39
CA TRP A 396 -23.58 22.11 11.52
C TRP A 396 -22.21 22.51 12.08
N GLU A 397 -21.25 21.60 11.90
CA GLU A 397 -19.83 21.81 12.07
C GLU A 397 -19.15 21.10 10.89
N ALA A 398 -18.36 21.83 10.08
CA ALA A 398 -17.62 21.25 8.96
C ALA A 398 -16.18 21.03 9.39
N GLU A 399 -15.69 19.80 9.28
CA GLU A 399 -14.42 19.38 9.87
C GLU A 399 -13.59 18.53 8.91
N LEU A 400 -12.27 18.54 9.14
CA LEU A 400 -11.37 17.55 8.58
C LEU A 400 -11.43 16.29 9.45
N GLY A 401 -11.77 15.16 8.83
CA GLY A 401 -11.59 13.84 9.42
C GLY A 401 -10.19 13.31 9.08
N VAL A 402 -9.45 12.87 10.09
CA VAL A 402 -8.15 12.20 9.95
C VAL A 402 -8.36 10.69 10.02
N VAL A 403 -7.96 9.97 8.98
CA VAL A 403 -8.18 8.52 8.88
C VAL A 403 -6.90 7.77 9.22
N ILE A 404 -6.98 6.85 10.19
CA ILE A 404 -5.84 6.05 10.64
C ILE A 404 -5.55 4.91 9.67
N SER A 405 -4.27 4.72 9.32
CA SER A 405 -3.85 3.73 8.32
C SER A 405 -3.61 2.32 8.89
N HIS A 406 -3.15 2.23 10.14
CA HIS A 406 -2.83 0.97 10.81
C HIS A 406 -2.86 1.14 12.32
N ARG A 407 -2.91 0.02 13.05
CA ARG A 407 -3.04 0.03 14.52
C ARG A 407 -1.92 0.83 15.17
N CYS A 408 -2.27 1.75 16.07
CA CYS A 408 -1.29 2.50 16.84
C CYS A 408 -1.77 2.78 18.28
N GLU A 409 -0.82 2.93 19.19
CA GLU A 409 -1.06 3.06 20.63
C GLU A 409 0.17 3.71 21.27
N ASN A 410 -0.02 4.65 22.19
CA ASN A 410 1.05 5.39 22.87
C ASN A 410 2.09 5.99 21.90
N VAL A 411 1.63 6.59 20.80
CA VAL A 411 2.47 7.16 19.74
C VAL A 411 2.98 8.55 20.15
N SER A 412 4.24 8.84 19.87
CA SER A 412 4.81 10.18 20.05
C SER A 412 4.28 11.19 19.01
N VAL A 413 4.33 12.49 19.31
CA VAL A 413 3.88 13.54 18.37
C VAL A 413 4.71 13.49 17.08
N GLU A 414 5.98 13.16 17.18
CA GLU A 414 6.93 13.08 16.07
C GLU A 414 6.59 11.92 15.11
N GLU A 415 6.08 10.81 15.64
CA GLU A 415 5.72 9.61 14.87
C GLU A 415 4.27 9.64 14.38
N ALA A 416 3.41 10.44 15.01
CA ALA A 416 1.96 10.45 14.81
C ALA A 416 1.52 10.56 13.33
N MET A 417 2.17 11.41 12.55
CA MET A 417 1.84 11.60 11.13
C MET A 417 2.11 10.34 10.29
N GLY A 418 3.01 9.46 10.71
CA GLY A 418 3.26 8.17 10.04
C GLY A 418 2.10 7.19 10.12
N TYR A 419 1.15 7.43 11.03
CA TYR A 419 -0.06 6.62 11.19
C TYR A 419 -1.28 7.19 10.46
N VAL A 420 -1.19 8.41 9.91
CA VAL A 420 -2.27 9.02 9.12
C VAL A 420 -2.27 8.43 7.72
N GLY A 421 -3.35 7.72 7.35
CA GLY A 421 -3.51 7.19 6.00
C GLY A 421 -4.01 8.23 5.01
N GLY A 422 -4.76 9.21 5.51
CA GLY A 422 -5.36 10.26 4.71
C GLY A 422 -6.42 11.00 5.51
N TYR A 423 -7.29 11.69 4.78
CA TYR A 423 -8.30 12.59 5.31
C TYR A 423 -9.66 12.33 4.67
N CYS A 424 -10.70 12.95 5.20
CA CYS A 424 -11.98 13.08 4.56
C CYS A 424 -12.69 14.34 5.05
N MET A 425 -13.63 14.87 4.28
CA MET A 425 -14.52 15.91 4.76
C MET A 425 -15.62 15.30 5.62
N VAL A 426 -15.91 15.88 6.79
CA VAL A 426 -16.99 15.42 7.68
C VAL A 426 -17.89 16.59 8.04
N LEU A 427 -19.21 16.36 8.04
CA LEU A 427 -20.16 17.24 8.70
C LEU A 427 -20.48 16.65 10.08
N ASP A 428 -19.93 17.24 11.13
CA ASP A 428 -20.18 16.84 12.50
C ASP A 428 -21.51 17.44 13.00
N MET A 429 -22.62 16.80 12.63
CA MET A 429 -23.94 17.30 13.00
C MET A 429 -24.21 17.14 14.49
N THR A 430 -24.78 18.19 15.09
CA THR A 430 -25.07 18.25 16.51
C THR A 430 -26.54 18.59 16.75
N GLY A 431 -27.23 17.77 17.54
CA GLY A 431 -28.54 18.12 18.10
C GLY A 431 -28.38 19.18 19.17
N GLY A 432 -28.58 20.44 18.81
CA GLY A 432 -28.23 21.62 19.61
C GLY A 432 -29.05 21.83 20.88
N ASN A 433 -30.22 21.19 21.01
CA ASN A 433 -31.05 21.20 22.22
C ASN A 433 -31.20 19.81 22.85
N LEU A 434 -30.65 18.76 22.23
CA LEU A 434 -30.59 17.44 22.86
C LEU A 434 -29.62 17.50 24.05
N GLY A 435 -29.88 16.77 25.14
CA GLY A 435 -28.88 16.51 26.18
C GLY A 435 -28.27 17.71 26.93
N PHE A 436 -28.66 18.96 26.64
CA PHE A 436 -28.07 20.15 27.28
C PHE A 436 -28.35 20.20 28.79
N GLU A 437 -29.52 19.75 29.22
CA GLU A 437 -29.80 19.59 30.65
C GLU A 437 -28.90 18.53 31.29
N SER A 438 -28.68 17.39 30.62
CA SER A 438 -27.77 16.36 31.12
C SER A 438 -26.31 16.80 31.15
N MET A 439 -25.87 17.69 30.26
CA MET A 439 -24.51 18.25 30.29
C MET A 439 -24.25 19.13 31.52
N LYS A 440 -25.28 19.75 32.12
CA LYS A 440 -25.15 20.46 33.41
C LYS A 440 -24.70 19.53 34.54
N TYR A 441 -24.92 18.22 34.39
CA TYR A 441 -24.55 17.18 35.34
C TYR A 441 -23.32 16.37 34.91
N GLY A 442 -22.57 16.83 33.89
CA GLY A 442 -21.32 16.18 33.45
C GLY A 442 -21.52 14.94 32.57
N HIS A 443 -22.70 14.74 31.97
CA HIS A 443 -22.93 13.63 31.05
C HIS A 443 -22.27 13.84 29.67
N SER A 444 -21.96 12.72 28.99
CA SER A 444 -21.30 12.65 27.68
C SER A 444 -22.10 13.32 26.53
N TRP A 445 -21.37 13.76 25.50
CA TRP A 445 -21.88 14.30 24.22
C TRP A 445 -22.66 13.30 23.37
N THR A 446 -22.73 12.02 23.76
CA THR A 446 -23.33 10.94 22.96
C THR A 446 -24.75 11.27 22.47
N ARG A 447 -25.61 11.87 23.31
CA ARG A 447 -26.99 12.20 22.92
C ARG A 447 -27.07 13.28 21.84
N ASN A 448 -26.09 14.17 21.79
CA ASN A 448 -26.03 15.31 20.89
C ASN A 448 -25.38 14.97 19.55
N LYS A 449 -24.27 14.23 19.62
CA LYS A 449 -23.34 14.03 18.50
C LYS A 449 -23.52 12.69 17.79
N CYS A 450 -24.01 11.65 18.49
CA CYS A 450 -23.90 10.27 18.00
C CYS A 450 -25.25 9.65 17.59
N GLN A 451 -26.23 10.47 17.20
CA GLN A 451 -27.46 9.96 16.60
C GLN A 451 -27.17 9.30 15.25
N ASN A 452 -28.08 8.43 14.81
CA ASN A 452 -28.04 7.86 13.47
C ASN A 452 -27.98 8.99 12.43
N THR A 453 -27.19 8.85 11.38
CA THR A 453 -27.01 9.82 10.27
C THR A 453 -26.34 11.17 10.58
N PHE A 454 -25.88 11.43 11.82
CA PHE A 454 -25.29 12.72 12.21
C PHE A 454 -23.84 12.93 11.76
N LYS A 455 -23.26 11.99 11.01
CA LYS A 455 -21.89 12.11 10.47
C LYS A 455 -21.86 11.86 8.96
N PRO A 456 -22.38 12.77 8.13
CA PRO A 456 -22.04 12.76 6.71
C PRO A 456 -20.54 12.81 6.49
N VAL A 457 -20.02 11.86 5.69
CA VAL A 457 -18.60 11.74 5.37
C VAL A 457 -18.38 11.74 3.86
N GLY A 458 -17.46 12.59 3.42
CA GLY A 458 -17.02 12.72 2.04
C GLY A 458 -16.07 11.60 1.61
N SER A 459 -15.62 11.66 0.36
CA SER A 459 -14.64 10.71 -0.16
C SER A 459 -13.31 10.76 0.60
N PHE A 460 -12.60 9.64 0.58
CA PHE A 460 -11.26 9.56 1.14
C PHE A 460 -10.26 10.38 0.32
N ILE A 461 -9.40 11.10 1.02
CA ILE A 461 -8.35 11.96 0.48
C ILE A 461 -7.02 11.34 0.92
N PRO A 462 -6.21 10.77 0.02
CA PRO A 462 -4.90 10.25 0.38
C PRO A 462 -3.99 11.31 1.00
N ALA A 463 -3.16 10.92 1.97
CA ALA A 463 -2.30 11.86 2.70
C ALA A 463 -1.32 12.64 1.79
N ASP A 464 -0.92 12.08 0.65
CA ASP A 464 -0.02 12.71 -0.31
C ASP A 464 -0.72 13.75 -1.20
N GLU A 465 -2.05 13.71 -1.32
CA GLU A 465 -2.85 14.74 -2.00
C GLU A 465 -3.06 15.99 -1.12
N LEU A 466 -2.93 15.83 0.20
CA LEU A 466 -2.90 16.93 1.17
C LEU A 466 -1.64 16.85 2.06
N PRO A 467 -0.44 17.13 1.53
CA PRO A 467 0.82 16.99 2.27
C PRO A 467 1.00 18.03 3.37
N ARG A 468 0.23 19.12 3.34
CA ARG A 468 0.23 20.20 4.34
C ARG A 468 -1.21 20.53 4.77
N PRO A 469 -1.88 19.62 5.51
CA PRO A 469 -3.28 19.79 5.89
C PRO A 469 -3.55 21.07 6.67
N GLU A 470 -2.59 21.57 7.44
CA GLU A 470 -2.69 22.83 8.18
C GLU A 470 -2.83 24.08 7.30
N SER A 471 -2.47 23.98 6.01
CA SER A 471 -2.62 25.07 5.04
C SER A 471 -3.97 25.07 4.33
N ALA A 472 -4.77 24.03 4.50
CA ALA A 472 -6.07 23.91 3.86
C ALA A 472 -7.13 24.80 4.53
N ARG A 473 -8.16 25.12 3.75
CA ARG A 473 -9.34 25.86 4.21
C ARG A 473 -10.56 24.98 4.17
N ILE A 474 -11.39 25.03 5.21
CA ILE A 474 -12.66 24.32 5.29
C ILE A 474 -13.78 25.31 5.03
N ILE A 475 -14.55 25.08 3.99
CA ILE A 475 -15.69 25.90 3.61
C ILE A 475 -16.97 25.15 3.93
N CYS A 476 -17.92 25.84 4.56
CA CYS A 476 -19.27 25.34 4.73
C CYS A 476 -20.25 26.22 3.96
N ARG A 477 -21.14 25.59 3.21
CA ARG A 477 -22.27 26.23 2.53
C ARG A 477 -23.58 25.62 3.00
N VAL A 478 -24.57 26.48 3.22
CA VAL A 478 -25.94 26.08 3.51
C VAL A 478 -26.84 26.69 2.44
N ASN A 479 -27.61 25.85 1.75
CA ASN A 479 -28.47 26.24 0.63
C ASN A 479 -27.73 27.08 -0.43
N GLY A 480 -26.50 26.68 -0.76
CA GLY A 480 -25.63 27.34 -1.74
C GLY A 480 -24.94 28.61 -1.27
N LYS A 481 -25.18 29.07 -0.03
CA LYS A 481 -24.52 30.26 0.54
C LYS A 481 -23.37 29.85 1.46
N THR A 482 -22.19 30.40 1.23
CA THR A 482 -21.04 30.23 2.13
C THR A 482 -21.34 30.86 3.49
N VAL A 483 -21.38 30.02 4.53
CA VAL A 483 -21.62 30.41 5.92
C VAL A 483 -20.36 30.35 6.78
N ALA A 484 -19.34 29.62 6.34
CA ALA A 484 -18.02 29.64 6.96
C ALA A 484 -16.88 29.36 5.99
N ASN A 485 -15.69 29.82 6.37
CA ASN A 485 -14.43 29.65 5.67
C ASN A 485 -13.30 29.63 6.72
N ASP A 486 -13.07 28.45 7.29
CA ASP A 486 -12.17 28.23 8.41
C ASP A 486 -10.77 27.86 7.91
N GLU A 487 -9.74 28.32 8.61
CA GLU A 487 -8.34 28.02 8.32
C GLU A 487 -7.82 26.99 9.32
N LEU A 488 -7.37 25.84 8.83
CA LEU A 488 -6.89 24.75 9.70
C LEU A 488 -5.62 25.13 10.49
N SER A 489 -4.88 26.14 10.05
CA SER A 489 -3.75 26.72 10.78
C SER A 489 -4.14 27.32 12.14
N LYS A 490 -5.44 27.57 12.38
CA LYS A 490 -5.97 28.07 13.64
C LYS A 490 -6.29 26.98 14.66
N MET A 491 -6.03 25.71 14.33
CA MET A 491 -6.19 24.62 15.29
C MET A 491 -5.32 24.86 16.54
N LYS A 492 -5.90 24.64 17.72
CA LYS A 492 -5.21 24.75 19.01
C LYS A 492 -4.21 23.61 19.18
N PHE A 493 -4.63 22.39 18.87
CA PHE A 493 -3.83 21.17 18.84
C PHE A 493 -3.70 20.68 17.40
N SER A 494 -2.47 20.43 16.95
CA SER A 494 -2.20 19.91 15.61
C SER A 494 -2.74 18.49 15.43
N ILE A 495 -2.85 18.04 14.17
CA ILE A 495 -3.24 16.65 13.86
C ILE A 495 -2.31 15.65 14.55
N ALA A 496 -1.00 15.91 14.54
CA ALA A 496 -0.01 15.07 15.20
C ALA A 496 -0.23 14.99 16.72
N GLN A 497 -0.53 16.12 17.37
CA GLN A 497 -0.83 16.17 18.81
C GLN A 497 -2.11 15.40 19.14
N GLN A 498 -3.14 15.54 18.30
CA GLN A 498 -4.41 14.84 18.47
C GLN A 498 -4.26 13.32 18.31
N VAL A 499 -3.53 12.85 17.30
CA VAL A 499 -3.27 11.41 17.10
C VAL A 499 -2.46 10.84 18.26
N ALA A 500 -1.42 11.53 18.72
CA ALA A 500 -0.61 11.10 19.86
C ALA A 500 -1.46 10.97 21.13
N ASP A 501 -2.21 12.01 21.48
CA ASP A 501 -3.07 12.04 22.66
C ASP A 501 -4.19 10.98 22.60
N ALA A 502 -4.87 10.86 21.46
CA ALA A 502 -5.91 9.85 21.28
C ALA A 502 -5.37 8.41 21.40
N SER A 503 -4.14 8.17 20.93
CA SER A 503 -3.49 6.86 21.00
C SER A 503 -3.04 6.48 22.42
N GLU A 504 -2.87 7.46 23.33
CA GLU A 504 -2.65 7.24 24.78
C GLU A 504 -3.96 6.82 25.46
N LEU A 505 -5.09 7.40 25.04
CA LEU A 505 -6.41 7.08 25.58
C LEU A 505 -6.90 5.69 25.18
N THR A 506 -6.74 5.33 23.90
CA THR A 506 -7.22 4.05 23.37
C THR A 506 -6.45 3.67 22.10
N PRO A 507 -6.18 2.37 21.84
CA PRO A 507 -5.56 1.96 20.59
C PRO A 507 -6.41 2.39 19.39
N LEU A 508 -5.80 3.12 18.46
CA LEU A 508 -6.42 3.49 17.20
C LEU A 508 -6.24 2.34 16.21
N GLN A 509 -7.27 2.05 15.42
CA GLN A 509 -7.28 0.99 14.41
C GLN A 509 -7.32 1.58 13.01
N ARG A 510 -6.97 0.77 12.00
CA ARG A 510 -7.14 1.14 10.60
C ARG A 510 -8.58 1.55 10.33
N GLY A 511 -8.77 2.70 9.71
CA GLY A 511 -10.08 3.24 9.36
C GLY A 511 -10.79 3.99 10.49
N ASP A 512 -10.26 4.03 11.71
CA ASP A 512 -10.76 4.95 12.74
C ASP A 512 -10.57 6.40 12.26
N VAL A 513 -11.50 7.27 12.64
CA VAL A 513 -11.52 8.67 12.22
C VAL A 513 -11.38 9.59 13.43
N LEU A 514 -10.45 10.56 13.36
CA LEU A 514 -10.42 11.67 14.30
C LEU A 514 -11.01 12.91 13.66
N LEU A 515 -12.01 13.52 14.29
CA LEU A 515 -12.56 14.81 13.86
C LEU A 515 -11.76 15.91 14.53
N THR A 516 -11.16 16.79 13.72
CA THR A 516 -10.17 17.75 14.21
C THR A 516 -10.76 18.97 14.91
N GLY A 517 -12.09 19.07 15.01
CA GLY A 517 -12.82 20.23 15.51
C GLY A 517 -13.04 21.29 14.43
N ALA A 518 -14.22 21.92 14.43
CA ALA A 518 -14.58 22.99 13.50
C ALA A 518 -14.14 24.39 13.97
N GLY A 519 -13.84 25.28 13.03
CA GLY A 519 -13.57 26.70 13.30
C GLY A 519 -14.84 27.55 13.48
N SER A 520 -15.94 27.11 12.86
CA SER A 520 -17.23 27.78 12.88
C SER A 520 -18.37 26.77 13.02
N LEU A 521 -19.51 27.24 13.52
CA LEU A 521 -20.75 26.47 13.57
C LEU A 521 -21.95 27.36 13.30
N GLY A 522 -23.09 26.75 12.99
CA GLY A 522 -24.34 27.49 12.80
C GLY A 522 -25.59 26.63 12.90
N LEU A 523 -26.74 27.28 13.05
CA LEU A 523 -28.04 26.62 13.13
C LEU A 523 -28.49 26.12 11.76
N LEU A 524 -29.19 24.98 11.75
CA LEU A 524 -29.86 24.42 10.59
C LEU A 524 -31.33 24.11 10.88
N ASN A 525 -32.14 24.22 9.84
CA ASN A 525 -33.53 23.78 9.84
C ASN A 525 -33.71 22.52 9.01
N VAL A 526 -34.77 21.76 9.31
CA VAL A 526 -35.19 20.66 8.45
C VAL A 526 -35.50 21.21 7.05
N GLY A 527 -34.99 20.56 6.01
CA GLY A 527 -35.05 21.05 4.64
C GLY A 527 -33.79 21.78 4.17
N ASP A 528 -32.86 22.13 5.05
CA ASP A 528 -31.58 22.71 4.65
C ASP A 528 -30.67 21.68 3.97
N PHE A 529 -30.02 22.11 2.88
CA PHE A 529 -28.95 21.39 2.23
C PHE A 529 -27.60 21.94 2.67
N VAL A 530 -26.68 21.07 3.07
CA VAL A 530 -25.38 21.44 3.62
C VAL A 530 -24.28 20.84 2.77
N GLU A 531 -23.29 21.66 2.43
CA GLU A 531 -22.09 21.26 1.68
C GLU A 531 -20.86 21.70 2.47
N GLY A 532 -19.98 20.75 2.80
CA GLY A 532 -18.65 20.99 3.32
C GLY A 532 -17.61 20.75 2.23
N LEU A 533 -16.64 21.64 2.10
CA LEU A 533 -15.58 21.56 1.10
C LEU A 533 -14.22 21.81 1.73
N ILE A 534 -13.17 21.25 1.13
CA ILE A 534 -11.78 21.59 1.43
C ILE A 534 -11.11 22.24 0.22
N GLU A 535 -10.50 23.40 0.44
CA GLU A 535 -9.67 24.13 -0.53
C GLU A 535 -8.19 24.06 -0.14
N GLY A 536 -7.31 24.10 -1.15
CA GLY A 536 -5.85 23.98 -0.97
C GLY A 536 -5.22 22.75 -1.64
N MET A 537 -5.96 22.08 -2.53
CA MET A 537 -5.53 20.91 -3.31
C MET A 537 -5.83 21.11 -4.81
N ASP A 538 -5.25 20.24 -5.65
CA ASP A 538 -5.50 20.24 -7.10
C ASP A 538 -6.95 19.87 -7.46
N GLU A 539 -7.60 19.04 -6.64
CA GLU A 539 -9.03 18.69 -6.73
C GLU A 539 -9.78 19.15 -5.47
N THR A 540 -11.04 19.60 -5.64
CA THR A 540 -11.91 19.97 -4.51
C THR A 540 -12.66 18.75 -3.99
N TYR A 541 -12.50 18.42 -2.71
CA TYR A 541 -13.27 17.36 -2.07
C TYR A 541 -14.45 17.92 -1.31
N THR A 542 -15.58 17.24 -1.44
CA THR A 542 -16.85 17.71 -0.89
C THR A 542 -17.58 16.62 -0.10
N VAL A 543 -18.30 17.04 0.91
CA VAL A 543 -19.33 16.25 1.59
C VAL A 543 -20.64 17.01 1.52
N THR A 544 -21.74 16.32 1.22
CA THR A 544 -23.07 16.93 1.15
C THR A 544 -24.06 16.14 1.97
N THR A 545 -25.08 16.82 2.49
CA THR A 545 -26.23 16.16 3.10
C THR A 545 -27.47 17.04 3.02
N GLN A 546 -28.63 16.39 3.00
CA GLN A 546 -29.94 17.03 3.10
C GLN A 546 -30.53 16.73 4.48
N LEU A 547 -30.98 17.76 5.19
CA LEU A 547 -31.72 17.56 6.45
C LEU A 547 -33.15 17.18 6.13
N VAL A 548 -33.59 16.04 6.68
CA VAL A 548 -34.96 15.51 6.51
C VAL A 548 -35.57 15.20 7.87
N PRO A 549 -36.91 15.24 8.01
CA PRO A 549 -37.55 14.74 9.22
C PRO A 549 -37.20 13.27 9.45
N ALA A 550 -36.78 12.90 10.66
CA ALA A 550 -36.57 11.51 11.00
C ALA A 550 -37.89 10.73 10.87
N PRO A 551 -37.87 9.47 10.37
CA PRO A 551 -39.06 8.65 10.31
C PRO A 551 -39.65 8.47 11.72
N LYS A 552 -40.99 8.46 11.84
CA LYS A 552 -41.73 8.25 13.10
C LYS A 552 -41.45 6.86 13.68
N ARG A 553 -40.26 6.62 14.22
CA ARG A 553 -39.95 5.50 15.09
C ARG A 553 -40.55 5.81 16.47
N ALA A 554 -41.13 4.80 17.12
CA ALA A 554 -41.94 4.93 18.33
C ALA A 554 -41.38 5.99 19.31
N ARG A 555 -42.20 7.01 19.58
CA ARG A 555 -41.92 8.24 20.34
C ARG A 555 -40.81 8.07 21.40
N LEU A 556 -39.74 8.86 21.28
CA LEU A 556 -39.14 9.42 22.50
C LEU A 556 -40.21 10.35 23.08
N ASN A 557 -40.90 9.90 24.12
CA ASN A 557 -41.89 10.70 24.84
C ASN A 557 -41.21 11.97 25.38
N SER A 558 -41.33 13.07 24.64
CA SER A 558 -40.87 14.41 25.01
C SER A 558 -41.61 14.99 26.22
N ALA A 559 -42.57 14.27 26.79
CA ALA A 559 -43.35 14.67 27.96
C ALA A 559 -42.76 14.24 29.33
N LYS A 560 -41.54 13.68 29.38
CA LYS A 560 -40.87 13.28 30.63
C LYS A 560 -39.35 13.48 30.63
N LEU A 561 -38.85 14.57 30.04
CA LEU A 561 -37.50 15.05 30.35
C LEU A 561 -37.63 16.30 31.21
#